data_AF-A0A965PBD5-F1
#
_entry.id   AF-A0A965PBD5-F1
#
_cell.length_a   1.000
_cell.length_b   1.000
_cell.length_c   1.000
_cell.angle_alpha   90.00
_cell.angle_beta   90.00
_cell.angle_gamma   90.00
#
_symmetry.space_group_name_H-M   'P 1'
#
loop_
_entity.id
_entity.type
_entity.pdbx_description
1 polymer ?
#
loop_
_entity_poly.entity_id
_entity_poly.type
_entity_poly.pdbx_seq_one_letter_code
_entity_poly.pdbx_strand_id
1 'polypeptide(L)'
;MCGVGFKPIVGTLNGFSKPIKNIQVIKSQRITKGGLEHNVETWDPTTKTWTIQVGDSAEAWAKSIGKLLAGKYPATTLVLDFSQLRPAGERLKGYGWISSGDSAISKAYVAIANILNGRADSLLTRMDILDIINHLGTILSSRRSAEIALFDYGQPEWQEFAIAKKDFWLYNREHRQQSNNSLVFKEKPTRQELKEIFNLMLEAGGSEPGFINEQEALRRAPWFKGANPCVEILLGNKAFCNLTETDISKFKGDTAGLHDAIRLAARANYRQTCVNLKDGILQEAWHLNNYFLRLCGVGLTGIAMRPDMTSYDYEYLKRTATSSAISMADELGLPRPKNVTCVKPSGTLSKIMDCTEGVHKPLGKYIFNNVQFSTYDPMIPLLRDSGYKVINHPTDPTGVLVTFPVEWKDVPFHKEAGKEVNLESAVYQLERYKLLQTSWTQQNTSVTISYDPSEVSDIIDWLLNNWDCYVGVSFIYRTDPTKTAQDLGYLYLPQEVVDEKTYKDYVYNLKPIDIESANSFDELLDDECASGVCPVK
;
A
#
# COMPACT_ATOMS: atom_id res chain seq x y z
N MET A 1 9.65 -6.49 0.48
CA MET A 1 8.40 -6.28 -0.30
C MET A 1 8.12 -4.79 -0.32
N CYS A 2 7.82 -4.20 -1.47
CA CYS A 2 7.46 -2.79 -1.60
C CYS A 2 6.16 -2.66 -2.40
N GLY A 3 5.47 -1.54 -2.23
CA GLY A 3 4.35 -1.17 -3.10
C GLY A 3 4.82 -0.41 -4.34
N VAL A 4 4.09 -0.51 -5.45
CA VAL A 4 4.45 0.07 -6.74
C VAL A 4 3.29 0.88 -7.32
N GLY A 5 3.59 2.09 -7.76
CA GLY A 5 2.69 2.86 -8.62
C GLY A 5 3.12 2.76 -10.08
N PHE A 6 2.16 2.58 -10.99
CA PHE A 6 2.42 2.48 -12.42
C PHE A 6 1.35 3.20 -13.25
N LYS A 7 1.75 3.69 -14.43
CA LYS A 7 0.83 4.15 -15.49
C LYS A 7 0.83 3.08 -16.59
N PRO A 8 -0.31 2.50 -16.98
CA PRO A 8 -0.41 1.68 -18.18
C PRO A 8 -0.19 2.57 -19.41
N ILE A 9 1.01 2.55 -19.98
CA ILE A 9 1.38 3.35 -21.16
C ILE A 9 1.52 2.40 -22.35
N VAL A 10 0.72 2.63 -23.38
CA VAL A 10 0.88 1.94 -24.67
C VAL A 10 2.20 2.41 -25.29
N GLY A 11 3.16 1.50 -25.37
CA GLY A 11 4.48 1.74 -25.95
C GLY A 11 4.82 0.69 -27.00
N THR A 12 6.10 0.58 -27.33
CA THR A 12 6.64 -0.49 -28.21
C THR A 12 6.75 -1.84 -27.52
N LEU A 13 5.98 -2.06 -26.45
CA LEU A 13 5.78 -3.40 -25.90
C LEU A 13 4.99 -4.17 -26.95
N ASN A 14 5.74 -4.80 -27.84
CA ASN A 14 5.17 -5.64 -28.86
C ASN A 14 4.58 -6.85 -28.14
N GLY A 15 3.31 -7.15 -28.39
CA GLY A 15 2.77 -8.46 -28.08
C GLY A 15 3.57 -9.55 -28.82
N PHE A 16 3.17 -10.80 -28.68
CA PHE A 16 3.78 -11.84 -29.50
C PHE A 16 3.56 -11.52 -30.99
N SER A 17 4.59 -11.61 -31.82
CA SER A 17 4.39 -11.39 -33.27
C SER A 17 3.50 -12.44 -33.92
N LYS A 18 3.41 -13.63 -33.30
CA LYS A 18 2.49 -14.71 -33.67
C LYS A 18 1.99 -15.42 -32.42
N PRO A 19 0.75 -15.91 -32.40
CA PRO A 19 0.26 -16.70 -31.27
C PRO A 19 1.07 -17.98 -31.07
N ILE A 20 1.57 -18.19 -29.85
CA ILE A 20 2.15 -19.42 -29.35
C ILE A 20 1.04 -20.25 -28.71
N LYS A 21 0.41 -21.14 -29.48
CA LYS A 21 -0.79 -21.88 -29.05
C LYS A 21 -0.53 -22.96 -28.00
N ASN A 22 0.68 -23.53 -27.99
CA ASN A 22 1.04 -24.61 -27.07
C ASN A 22 1.84 -24.05 -25.89
N ILE A 23 1.17 -23.77 -24.77
CA ILE A 23 1.83 -23.39 -23.52
C ILE A 23 1.89 -24.61 -22.61
N GLN A 24 3.11 -25.00 -22.24
CA GLN A 24 3.37 -26.11 -21.33
C GLN A 24 3.92 -25.56 -20.02
N VAL A 25 3.49 -26.14 -18.90
CA VAL A 25 3.94 -25.77 -17.56
C VAL A 25 4.59 -26.99 -16.92
N ILE A 26 5.86 -26.86 -16.54
CA ILE A 26 6.56 -27.85 -15.71
C ILE A 26 6.53 -27.32 -14.28
N LYS A 27 5.74 -27.98 -13.42
CA LYS A 27 5.64 -27.64 -12.00
C LYS A 27 6.84 -28.15 -11.22
N SER A 28 7.14 -27.48 -10.10
CA SER A 28 8.14 -27.98 -9.18
C SER A 28 7.72 -29.31 -8.55
N GLN A 29 8.64 -30.27 -8.52
CA GLN A 29 8.53 -31.52 -7.75
C GLN A 29 9.51 -31.52 -6.57
N ARG A 30 10.12 -30.38 -6.26
CA ARG A 30 11.10 -30.27 -5.19
C ARG A 30 10.41 -30.35 -3.84
N ILE A 31 10.98 -31.15 -2.95
CA ILE A 31 10.56 -31.26 -1.54
C ILE A 31 11.47 -30.46 -0.60
N THR A 32 12.55 -29.87 -1.13
CA THR A 32 13.50 -29.04 -0.38
C THR A 32 14.00 -27.87 -1.22
N LYS A 33 14.57 -26.85 -0.55
CA LYS A 33 15.30 -25.74 -1.18
C LYS A 33 16.54 -26.19 -1.98
N GLY A 34 17.19 -25.23 -2.66
CA GLY A 34 18.46 -25.45 -3.36
C GLY A 34 18.32 -25.78 -4.84
N GLY A 35 17.34 -25.17 -5.52
CA GLY A 35 17.29 -25.17 -6.97
C GLY A 35 18.36 -24.27 -7.58
N LEU A 36 18.51 -24.32 -8.90
CA LEU A 36 19.38 -23.39 -9.62
C LEU A 36 18.94 -21.95 -9.34
N GLU A 37 19.84 -21.08 -8.88
CA GLU A 37 19.49 -19.72 -8.49
C GLU A 37 19.27 -18.78 -9.69
N HIS A 38 19.69 -19.16 -10.89
CA HIS A 38 19.60 -18.34 -12.11
C HIS A 38 18.62 -18.93 -13.12
N ASN A 39 18.07 -18.07 -13.97
CA ASN A 39 17.22 -18.51 -15.07
C ASN A 39 18.02 -19.21 -16.16
N VAL A 40 17.48 -20.29 -16.72
CA VAL A 40 17.99 -20.92 -17.95
C VAL A 40 16.96 -20.69 -19.06
N GLU A 41 17.41 -20.22 -20.23
CA GLU A 41 16.55 -19.93 -21.38
C GLU A 41 17.08 -20.71 -22.59
N THR A 42 16.24 -21.52 -23.23
CA THR A 42 16.63 -22.35 -24.38
C THR A 42 15.66 -22.19 -25.55
N TRP A 43 16.18 -22.34 -26.77
CA TRP A 43 15.42 -22.29 -28.01
C TRP A 43 15.82 -23.46 -28.90
N ASP A 44 14.86 -24.30 -29.27
CA ASP A 44 15.02 -25.36 -30.26
C ASP A 44 14.39 -24.91 -31.59
N PRO A 45 15.19 -24.59 -32.63
CA PRO A 45 14.69 -24.14 -33.92
C PRO A 45 13.98 -25.24 -34.71
N THR A 46 14.27 -26.52 -34.45
CA THR A 46 13.69 -27.66 -35.16
C THR A 46 12.25 -27.90 -34.68
N THR A 47 12.06 -27.98 -33.37
CA THR A 47 10.71 -28.16 -32.78
C THR A 47 9.96 -26.84 -32.58
N LYS A 48 10.65 -25.70 -32.75
CA LYS A 48 10.16 -24.35 -32.44
C LYS A 48 9.70 -24.20 -30.99
N THR A 49 10.47 -24.79 -30.08
CA THR A 49 10.21 -24.79 -28.64
C THR A 49 11.08 -23.77 -27.92
N TRP A 50 10.44 -22.85 -27.21
CA TRP A 50 11.11 -21.88 -26.34
C TRP A 50 10.85 -22.25 -24.89
N THR A 51 11.91 -22.45 -24.11
CA THR A 51 11.80 -22.76 -22.68
C THR A 51 12.35 -21.63 -21.83
N ILE A 52 11.58 -21.20 -20.84
CA ILE A 52 12.02 -20.32 -19.76
C ILE A 52 11.99 -21.16 -18.47
N GLN A 53 13.17 -21.56 -18.00
CA GLN A 53 13.33 -22.18 -16.68
C GLN A 53 13.65 -21.11 -15.64
N VAL A 54 12.80 -20.98 -14.63
CA VAL A 54 12.89 -19.96 -13.58
C VAL A 54 13.74 -20.47 -12.43
N GLY A 55 14.76 -19.70 -12.05
CA GLY A 55 15.65 -20.03 -10.93
C GLY A 55 15.04 -19.73 -9.54
N ASP A 56 15.58 -20.37 -8.51
CA ASP A 56 15.17 -20.31 -7.10
C ASP A 56 15.77 -19.11 -6.34
N SER A 57 15.73 -17.92 -6.93
CA SER A 57 16.19 -16.67 -6.30
C SER A 57 15.28 -15.48 -6.63
N ALA A 58 15.25 -14.47 -5.75
CA ALA A 58 14.50 -13.24 -6.01
C ALA A 58 14.95 -12.53 -7.30
N GLU A 59 16.26 -12.60 -7.61
CA GLU A 59 16.85 -12.08 -8.84
C GLU A 59 16.33 -12.80 -10.08
N ALA A 60 16.31 -14.14 -10.05
CA ALA A 60 15.77 -14.95 -11.13
C ALA A 60 14.31 -14.63 -11.40
N TRP A 61 13.48 -14.52 -10.35
CA TRP A 61 12.06 -14.18 -10.47
C TRP A 61 11.86 -12.79 -11.08
N ALA A 62 12.65 -11.80 -10.64
CA ALA A 62 12.57 -10.44 -11.18
C ALA A 62 12.95 -10.39 -12.67
N LYS A 63 13.91 -11.21 -13.11
CA LYS A 63 14.40 -11.24 -14.50
C LYS A 63 13.56 -12.13 -15.43
N SER A 64 12.86 -13.13 -14.92
CA SER A 64 12.13 -14.11 -15.74
C SER A 64 10.94 -13.49 -16.49
N ILE A 65 10.22 -12.55 -15.87
CA ILE A 65 9.11 -11.88 -16.53
C ILE A 65 9.56 -11.06 -17.73
N GLY A 66 10.74 -10.43 -17.64
CA GLY A 66 11.35 -9.70 -18.76
C GLY A 66 11.65 -10.61 -19.95
N LYS A 67 11.99 -11.89 -19.72
CA LYS A 67 12.18 -12.87 -20.80
C LYS A 67 10.85 -13.18 -21.50
N LEU A 68 9.78 -13.43 -20.73
CA LEU A 68 8.44 -13.70 -21.27
C LEU A 68 7.92 -12.52 -22.09
N LEU A 69 7.98 -11.30 -21.53
CA LEU A 69 7.50 -10.08 -22.19
C LEU A 69 8.32 -9.74 -23.44
N ALA A 70 9.61 -10.12 -23.51
CA ALA A 70 10.44 -9.87 -24.68
C ALA A 70 10.09 -10.75 -25.88
N GLY A 71 9.48 -11.93 -25.69
CA GLY A 71 8.99 -12.78 -26.79
C GLY A 71 10.03 -13.05 -27.88
N LYS A 72 11.26 -13.45 -27.52
CA LYS A 72 12.45 -13.37 -28.40
C LYS A 72 12.42 -14.31 -29.62
N TYR A 73 11.63 -15.38 -29.59
CA TYR A 73 11.70 -16.46 -30.57
C TYR A 73 10.35 -16.67 -31.28
N PRO A 74 10.34 -17.06 -32.58
CA PRO A 74 9.13 -17.40 -33.33
C PRO A 74 8.63 -18.80 -32.95
N ALA A 75 8.33 -19.00 -31.66
CA ALA A 75 7.97 -20.29 -31.08
C ALA A 75 6.54 -20.71 -31.46
N THR A 76 6.33 -22.02 -31.58
CA THR A 76 4.99 -22.62 -31.60
C THR A 76 4.65 -23.25 -30.24
N THR A 77 5.67 -23.57 -29.45
CA THR A 77 5.57 -24.07 -28.08
C THR A 77 6.35 -23.18 -27.11
N LEU A 78 5.70 -22.73 -26.04
CA LEU A 78 6.31 -22.06 -24.89
C LEU A 78 6.28 -23.02 -23.70
N VAL A 79 7.45 -23.33 -23.14
CA VAL A 79 7.59 -24.12 -21.91
C VAL A 79 7.97 -23.19 -20.76
N LEU A 80 7.08 -23.08 -19.79
CA LEU A 80 7.31 -22.38 -18.53
C LEU A 80 7.74 -23.41 -17.49
N ASP A 81 9.04 -23.45 -17.20
CA ASP A 81 9.64 -24.46 -16.33
C ASP A 81 9.96 -23.88 -14.94
N PHE A 82 9.21 -24.36 -13.94
CA PHE A 82 9.35 -23.99 -12.54
C PHE A 82 10.00 -25.10 -11.70
N SER A 83 10.59 -26.12 -12.33
CA SER A 83 11.19 -27.28 -11.67
C SER A 83 12.27 -26.95 -10.63
N GLN A 84 12.88 -25.77 -10.74
CA GLN A 84 13.92 -25.33 -9.81
C GLN A 84 13.36 -24.67 -8.55
N LEU A 85 12.10 -24.24 -8.52
CA LEU A 85 11.54 -23.50 -7.38
C LEU A 85 11.39 -24.39 -6.14
N ARG A 86 11.79 -23.88 -4.98
CA ARG A 86 11.58 -24.54 -3.69
C ARG A 86 10.08 -24.75 -3.38
N PRO A 87 9.70 -25.74 -2.55
CA PRO A 87 8.30 -25.93 -2.18
C PRO A 87 7.73 -24.77 -1.34
N ALA A 88 6.41 -24.74 -1.21
CA ALA A 88 5.73 -23.84 -0.27
C ALA A 88 6.03 -24.24 1.18
N GLY A 89 6.01 -23.27 2.11
CA GLY A 89 6.28 -23.53 3.53
C GLY A 89 7.74 -23.30 3.95
N GLU A 90 8.67 -23.27 3.00
CA GLU A 90 10.09 -23.00 3.28
C GLU A 90 10.35 -21.54 3.65
N ARG A 91 11.09 -21.30 4.73
CA ARG A 91 11.46 -19.95 5.17
C ARG A 91 12.46 -19.31 4.22
N LEU A 92 12.18 -18.07 3.82
CA LEU A 92 13.07 -17.25 2.99
C LEU A 92 14.09 -16.53 3.89
N LYS A 93 15.36 -16.53 3.47
CA LYS A 93 16.42 -15.80 4.19
C LYS A 93 16.10 -14.30 4.25
N GLY A 94 16.38 -13.68 5.40
CA GLY A 94 16.43 -12.23 5.60
C GLY A 94 15.15 -11.53 6.06
N TYR A 95 13.95 -12.09 5.85
CA TYR A 95 12.71 -11.33 6.07
C TYR A 95 11.58 -12.09 6.78
N GLY A 96 11.84 -13.27 7.36
CA GLY A 96 10.82 -14.04 8.08
C GLY A 96 9.67 -14.56 7.21
N TRP A 97 9.73 -14.40 5.88
CA TRP A 97 8.68 -14.84 4.96
C TRP A 97 8.76 -16.33 4.66
N ILE A 98 7.64 -16.84 4.16
CA ILE A 98 7.47 -18.22 3.74
C ILE A 98 7.30 -18.26 2.22
N SER A 99 7.98 -19.19 1.56
CA SER A 99 7.83 -19.48 0.14
C SER A 99 6.39 -19.87 -0.19
N SER A 100 5.84 -19.34 -1.27
CA SER A 100 4.54 -19.73 -1.84
C SER A 100 4.62 -20.91 -2.81
N GLY A 101 5.82 -21.43 -3.06
CA GLY A 101 6.06 -22.44 -4.10
C GLY A 101 5.83 -21.90 -5.52
N ASP A 102 5.59 -22.80 -6.47
CA ASP A 102 5.42 -22.46 -7.89
C ASP A 102 3.96 -22.16 -8.30
N SER A 103 2.98 -22.45 -7.43
CA SER A 103 1.57 -22.38 -7.84
C SER A 103 1.09 -20.98 -8.25
N ALA A 104 1.53 -19.92 -7.57
CA ALA A 104 1.08 -18.56 -7.89
C ALA A 104 1.72 -18.05 -9.20
N ILE A 105 3.06 -18.19 -9.31
CA ILE A 105 3.81 -17.77 -10.49
C ILE A 105 3.40 -18.57 -11.74
N SER A 106 3.15 -19.87 -11.61
CA SER A 106 2.73 -20.70 -12.75
C SER A 106 1.38 -20.27 -13.33
N LYS A 107 0.38 -19.97 -12.48
CA LYS A 107 -0.92 -19.43 -12.91
C LYS A 107 -0.78 -18.05 -13.57
N ALA A 108 -0.05 -17.13 -12.92
CA ALA A 108 0.13 -15.77 -13.41
C ALA A 108 0.84 -15.73 -14.77
N TYR A 109 1.91 -16.51 -14.97
CA TYR A 109 2.66 -16.51 -16.22
C TYR A 109 1.86 -17.08 -17.39
N VAL A 110 1.03 -18.10 -17.15
CA VAL A 110 0.10 -18.61 -18.18
C VAL A 110 -0.93 -17.56 -18.55
N ALA A 111 -1.53 -16.88 -17.56
CA ALA A 111 -2.49 -15.81 -17.82
C ALA A 111 -1.86 -14.66 -18.63
N ILE A 112 -0.65 -14.22 -18.24
CA ILE A 112 0.12 -13.20 -18.97
C ILE A 112 0.41 -13.66 -20.40
N ALA A 113 0.90 -14.89 -20.61
CA ALA A 113 1.16 -15.42 -21.94
C ALA A 113 -0.12 -15.49 -22.81
N ASN A 114 -1.27 -15.78 -22.22
CA ASN A 114 -2.55 -15.75 -22.91
C ASN A 114 -2.98 -14.33 -23.32
N ILE A 115 -2.74 -13.32 -22.48
CA ILE A 115 -2.95 -11.90 -22.84
C ILE A 115 -2.06 -11.53 -24.04
N LEU A 116 -0.76 -11.87 -23.98
CA LEU A 116 0.19 -11.60 -25.08
C LEU A 116 -0.20 -12.32 -26.38
N ASN A 117 -0.72 -13.56 -26.28
CA ASN A 117 -1.25 -14.32 -27.41
C ASN A 117 -2.51 -13.71 -28.01
N GLY A 118 -3.43 -13.24 -27.17
CA GLY A 118 -4.68 -12.59 -27.60
C GLY A 118 -4.45 -11.25 -28.31
N ARG A 119 -3.29 -10.63 -28.07
CA ARG A 119 -2.81 -9.41 -28.74
C ARG A 119 -1.68 -9.67 -29.72
N ALA A 120 -1.56 -10.90 -30.22
CA ALA A 120 -0.50 -11.18 -31.16
C ALA A 120 -0.65 -10.33 -32.44
N ASP A 121 0.46 -9.81 -32.95
CA ASP A 121 0.50 -8.86 -34.08
C ASP A 121 -0.24 -7.53 -33.82
N SER A 122 -0.46 -7.19 -32.54
CA SER A 122 -1.09 -5.94 -32.11
C SER A 122 -0.35 -5.34 -30.92
N LEU A 123 -0.59 -4.05 -30.67
CA LEU A 123 -0.14 -3.41 -29.43
C LEU A 123 -1.03 -3.86 -28.27
N LEU A 124 -0.42 -4.00 -27.09
CA LEU A 124 -1.18 -4.16 -25.85
C LEU A 124 -2.00 -2.90 -25.59
N THR A 125 -3.27 -3.09 -25.24
CA THR A 125 -4.09 -1.99 -24.73
C THR A 125 -3.70 -1.68 -23.29
N ARG A 126 -4.20 -0.57 -22.79
CA ARG A 126 -3.91 -0.17 -21.42
C ARG A 126 -4.53 -1.13 -20.40
N MET A 127 -5.71 -1.66 -20.71
CA MET A 127 -6.37 -2.68 -19.89
C MET A 127 -5.58 -3.99 -19.88
N ASP A 128 -4.96 -4.38 -21.00
CA ASP A 128 -4.06 -5.54 -21.02
C ASP A 128 -2.84 -5.32 -20.12
N ILE A 129 -2.25 -4.12 -20.16
CA ILE A 129 -1.10 -3.76 -19.30
C ILE A 129 -1.51 -3.74 -17.82
N LEU A 130 -2.68 -3.20 -17.48
CA LEU A 130 -3.26 -3.27 -16.14
C LEU A 130 -3.36 -4.72 -15.67
N ASP A 131 -3.93 -5.60 -16.51
CA ASP A 131 -4.13 -7.01 -16.17
C ASP A 131 -2.80 -7.77 -16.02
N ILE A 132 -1.80 -7.50 -16.87
CA ILE A 132 -0.45 -8.07 -16.76
C ILE A 132 0.20 -7.70 -15.41
N ILE A 133 0.20 -6.42 -15.04
CA ILE A 133 0.81 -5.97 -13.78
C ILE A 133 0.05 -6.55 -12.58
N ASN A 134 -1.28 -6.52 -12.61
CA ASN A 134 -2.11 -7.11 -11.57
C ASN A 134 -1.89 -8.63 -11.42
N HIS A 135 -1.66 -9.37 -12.52
CA HIS A 135 -1.27 -10.77 -12.44
C HIS A 135 0.09 -10.96 -11.76
N LEU A 136 1.06 -10.06 -11.99
CA LEU A 136 2.32 -10.08 -11.25
C LEU A 136 2.11 -9.84 -9.76
N GLY A 137 1.18 -8.95 -9.40
CA GLY A 137 0.76 -8.73 -8.01
C GLY A 137 0.26 -10.01 -7.32
N THR A 138 -0.39 -10.93 -8.04
CA THR A 138 -0.87 -12.20 -7.46
C THR A 138 0.25 -13.20 -7.10
N ILE A 139 1.47 -12.97 -7.58
CA ILE A 139 2.63 -13.83 -7.29
C ILE A 139 3.17 -13.57 -5.88
N LEU A 140 2.91 -12.38 -5.34
CA LEU A 140 3.54 -11.85 -4.14
C LEU A 140 2.77 -12.23 -2.86
N SER A 141 3.33 -13.15 -2.07
CA SER A 141 2.88 -13.51 -0.69
C SER A 141 1.41 -13.96 -0.56
N SER A 142 0.98 -14.24 0.67
CA SER A 142 -0.41 -14.52 1.04
C SER A 142 -1.29 -13.27 1.19
N ARG A 143 -0.71 -12.07 1.06
CA ARG A 143 -1.41 -10.78 1.16
C ARG A 143 -1.48 -10.12 -0.22
N ARG A 144 -2.56 -9.36 -0.45
CA ARG A 144 -2.73 -8.52 -1.64
C ARG A 144 -1.50 -7.61 -1.85
N SER A 145 -1.01 -7.52 -3.09
CA SER A 145 0.03 -6.58 -3.50
C SER A 145 -0.39 -5.13 -3.23
N ALA A 146 0.59 -4.28 -2.92
CA ALA A 146 0.36 -2.86 -2.72
C ALA A 146 0.58 -2.10 -4.04
N GLU A 147 -0.40 -2.14 -4.94
CA GLU A 147 -0.31 -1.48 -6.25
C GLU A 147 -1.27 -0.29 -6.39
N ILE A 148 -0.83 0.73 -7.12
CA ILE A 148 -1.71 1.77 -7.66
C ILE A 148 -1.52 1.88 -9.17
N ALA A 149 -2.62 1.82 -9.90
CA ALA A 149 -2.67 2.07 -11.33
C ALA A 149 -3.16 3.49 -11.58
N LEU A 150 -2.44 4.24 -12.39
CA LEU A 150 -2.73 5.64 -12.70
C LEU A 150 -3.09 5.80 -14.17
N PHE A 151 -4.13 6.59 -14.43
CA PHE A 151 -4.69 6.71 -15.77
C PHE A 151 -5.15 8.14 -16.06
N ASP A 152 -4.71 8.71 -17.16
CA ASP A 152 -5.08 10.09 -17.50
C ASP A 152 -6.58 10.15 -17.82
N TYR A 153 -7.30 11.05 -17.17
CA TYR A 153 -8.71 11.29 -17.44
C TYR A 153 -8.92 11.70 -18.91
N GLY A 154 -9.98 11.20 -19.53
CA GLY A 154 -10.31 11.49 -20.93
C GLY A 154 -9.52 10.71 -21.98
N GLN A 155 -8.46 9.96 -21.60
CA GLN A 155 -7.73 9.13 -22.56
C GLN A 155 -8.51 7.87 -22.95
N PRO A 156 -8.24 7.21 -24.10
CA PRO A 156 -8.92 5.97 -24.45
C PRO A 156 -8.91 4.93 -23.32
N GLU A 157 -10.03 4.23 -23.14
CA GLU A 157 -10.27 3.22 -22.09
C GLU A 157 -10.45 3.77 -20.66
N TRP A 158 -10.44 5.09 -20.43
CA TRP A 158 -10.51 5.65 -19.07
C TRP A 158 -11.78 5.24 -18.29
N GLN A 159 -12.93 5.15 -18.96
CA GLN A 159 -14.19 4.73 -18.34
C GLN A 159 -14.15 3.25 -17.96
N GLU A 160 -13.64 2.38 -18.84
CA GLU A 160 -13.47 0.96 -18.54
C GLU A 160 -12.52 0.76 -17.36
N PHE A 161 -11.44 1.53 -17.30
CA PHE A 161 -10.49 1.52 -16.19
C PHE A 161 -11.12 1.97 -14.87
N ALA A 162 -11.93 3.04 -14.90
CA ALA A 162 -12.59 3.59 -13.73
C ALA A 162 -13.48 2.55 -13.02
N ILE A 163 -14.13 1.68 -13.79
CA ILE A 163 -14.98 0.59 -13.28
C ILE A 163 -14.33 -0.79 -13.40
N ALA A 164 -13.01 -0.88 -13.59
CA ALA A 164 -12.33 -2.15 -13.90
C ALA A 164 -12.52 -3.25 -12.84
N LYS A 165 -12.79 -2.83 -11.59
CA LYS A 165 -13.02 -3.65 -10.41
C LYS A 165 -14.50 -3.92 -10.13
N LYS A 166 -15.42 -3.31 -10.88
CA LYS A 166 -16.85 -3.60 -10.74
C LYS A 166 -17.11 -5.06 -11.10
N ASP A 167 -17.74 -5.78 -10.17
CA ASP A 167 -18.18 -7.17 -10.34
C ASP A 167 -17.10 -8.14 -10.85
N PHE A 168 -15.81 -7.88 -10.55
CA PHE A 168 -14.69 -8.65 -11.12
C PHE A 168 -14.81 -10.16 -10.86
N TRP A 169 -15.44 -10.55 -9.75
CA TRP A 169 -15.60 -11.94 -9.31
C TRP A 169 -16.56 -12.73 -10.20
N LEU A 170 -17.44 -12.05 -10.95
CA LEU A 170 -18.35 -12.69 -11.91
C LEU A 170 -17.67 -13.01 -13.24
N TYR A 171 -16.49 -12.45 -13.50
CA TYR A 171 -15.85 -12.48 -14.82
C TYR A 171 -14.44 -13.10 -14.82
N ASN A 172 -14.05 -13.81 -13.76
CA ASN A 172 -12.69 -14.36 -13.58
C ASN A 172 -11.60 -13.28 -13.71
N ARG A 173 -11.83 -12.11 -13.07
CA ARG A 173 -10.92 -10.96 -13.07
C ARG A 173 -10.42 -10.63 -11.67
N GLU A 174 -10.31 -11.63 -10.80
CA GLU A 174 -9.91 -11.46 -9.40
C GLU A 174 -8.53 -10.82 -9.23
N HIS A 175 -7.63 -10.95 -10.21
CA HIS A 175 -6.33 -10.28 -10.22
C HIS A 175 -6.47 -8.75 -10.21
N ARG A 176 -7.54 -8.17 -10.75
CA ARG A 176 -7.75 -6.71 -10.75
C ARG A 176 -7.90 -6.10 -9.35
N GLN A 177 -8.08 -6.94 -8.34
CA GLN A 177 -8.03 -6.52 -6.96
C GLN A 177 -6.62 -6.10 -6.52
N GLN A 178 -5.54 -6.44 -7.22
CA GLN A 178 -4.18 -6.13 -6.73
C GLN A 178 -3.93 -4.61 -6.70
N SER A 179 -4.42 -3.84 -7.68
CA SER A 179 -4.31 -2.37 -7.70
C SER A 179 -5.53 -1.62 -7.14
N ASN A 180 -5.26 -0.46 -6.54
CA ASN A 180 -6.24 0.63 -6.51
C ASN A 180 -6.04 1.48 -7.77
N ASN A 181 -7.12 2.07 -8.29
CA ASN A 181 -7.12 2.73 -9.59
C ASN A 181 -7.38 4.22 -9.40
N SER A 182 -6.63 5.09 -10.08
CA SER A 182 -6.83 6.53 -9.96
C SER A 182 -6.75 7.24 -11.29
N LEU A 183 -7.65 8.20 -11.47
CA LEU A 183 -7.69 9.10 -12.61
C LEU A 183 -6.81 10.33 -12.35
N VAL A 184 -5.97 10.65 -13.34
CA VAL A 184 -5.03 11.76 -13.34
C VAL A 184 -5.58 12.86 -14.23
N PHE A 185 -5.88 14.01 -13.65
CA PHE A 185 -6.44 15.18 -14.31
C PHE A 185 -5.32 16.15 -14.71
N LYS A 186 -5.18 16.40 -16.02
CA LYS A 186 -4.20 17.36 -16.57
C LYS A 186 -4.68 18.80 -16.49
N GLU A 187 -5.97 18.98 -16.34
CA GLU A 187 -6.67 20.25 -16.23
C GLU A 187 -7.74 20.13 -15.16
N LYS A 188 -8.18 21.28 -14.63
CA LYS A 188 -9.27 21.33 -13.69
C LYS A 188 -10.55 20.78 -14.33
N PRO A 189 -11.16 19.70 -13.80
CA PRO A 189 -12.37 19.16 -14.37
C PRO A 189 -13.54 20.12 -14.14
N THR A 190 -14.52 20.07 -15.03
CA THR A 190 -15.79 20.76 -14.85
C THR A 190 -16.64 20.05 -13.79
N ARG A 191 -17.63 20.77 -13.25
CA ARG A 191 -18.63 20.19 -12.35
C ARG A 191 -19.33 18.97 -12.96
N GLN A 192 -19.65 19.02 -14.26
CA GLN A 192 -20.37 17.95 -14.94
C GLN A 192 -19.53 16.68 -15.03
N GLU A 193 -18.26 16.80 -15.38
CA GLU A 193 -17.33 15.68 -15.43
C GLU A 193 -17.14 15.02 -14.06
N LEU A 194 -16.99 15.83 -12.99
CA LEU A 194 -16.93 15.28 -11.63
C LEU A 194 -18.21 14.54 -11.25
N LYS A 195 -19.40 15.06 -11.59
CA LYS A 195 -20.67 14.37 -11.35
C LYS A 195 -20.74 13.03 -12.08
N GLU A 196 -20.32 12.98 -13.34
CA GLU A 196 -20.29 11.75 -14.13
C GLU A 196 -19.37 10.70 -13.51
N ILE A 197 -18.18 11.11 -13.07
CA ILE A 197 -17.24 10.21 -12.41
C ILE A 197 -17.79 9.72 -11.07
N PHE A 198 -18.34 10.60 -10.23
CA PHE A 198 -18.97 10.16 -8.97
C PHE A 198 -20.15 9.22 -9.22
N ASN A 199 -20.96 9.41 -10.26
CA ASN A 199 -22.02 8.47 -10.62
C ASN A 199 -21.44 7.08 -10.97
N LEU A 200 -20.36 7.02 -11.77
CA LEU A 200 -19.65 5.77 -12.04
C LEU A 200 -19.12 5.12 -10.76
N MET A 201 -18.56 5.90 -9.84
CA MET A 201 -18.10 5.41 -8.54
C MET A 201 -19.26 4.80 -7.75
N LEU A 202 -20.39 5.51 -7.63
CA LEU A 202 -21.56 5.06 -6.89
C LEU A 202 -22.11 3.74 -7.46
N GLU A 203 -22.22 3.64 -8.78
CA GLU A 203 -22.64 2.43 -9.49
C GLU A 203 -21.65 1.26 -9.38
N ALA A 204 -20.41 1.53 -9.02
CA ALA A 204 -19.33 0.55 -8.85
C ALA A 204 -18.98 0.27 -7.38
N GLY A 205 -19.76 0.75 -6.42
CA GLY A 205 -19.59 0.47 -4.99
C GLY A 205 -18.89 1.58 -4.18
N GLY A 206 -18.65 2.75 -4.77
CA GLY A 206 -18.42 4.01 -4.06
C GLY A 206 -16.99 4.30 -3.59
N SER A 207 -15.98 3.62 -4.12
CA SER A 207 -14.59 3.77 -3.63
C SER A 207 -13.53 4.06 -4.68
N GLU A 208 -13.81 3.80 -5.95
CA GLU A 208 -12.85 3.86 -7.05
C GLU A 208 -13.50 4.52 -8.27
N PRO A 209 -12.78 5.36 -9.04
CA PRO A 209 -11.34 5.63 -8.93
C PRO A 209 -11.00 6.76 -7.93
N GLY A 210 -9.76 6.77 -7.45
CA GLY A 210 -9.17 7.95 -6.79
C GLY A 210 -8.87 9.09 -7.77
N PHE A 211 -8.72 10.32 -7.30
CA PHE A 211 -8.44 11.49 -8.15
C PHE A 211 -7.06 12.06 -7.87
N ILE A 212 -6.33 12.43 -8.93
CA ILE A 212 -5.02 13.09 -8.84
C ILE A 212 -4.99 14.31 -9.76
N ASN A 213 -4.72 15.48 -9.22
CA ASN A 213 -4.47 16.71 -9.97
C ASN A 213 -3.00 16.78 -10.41
N GLU A 214 -2.73 16.55 -11.70
CA GLU A 214 -1.37 16.59 -12.25
C GLU A 214 -0.79 18.00 -12.27
N GLN A 215 -1.61 19.05 -12.41
CA GLN A 215 -1.13 20.44 -12.42
C GLN A 215 -0.49 20.81 -11.09
N GLU A 216 -1.19 20.53 -9.98
CA GLU A 216 -0.69 20.82 -8.63
C GLU A 216 0.44 19.85 -8.24
N ALA A 217 0.36 18.58 -8.66
CA ALA A 217 1.45 17.62 -8.46
C ALA A 217 2.75 18.09 -9.14
N LEU A 218 2.69 18.58 -10.38
CA LEU A 218 3.84 19.12 -11.12
C LEU A 218 4.34 20.44 -10.54
N ARG A 219 3.45 21.32 -10.03
CA ARG A 219 3.86 22.55 -9.33
C ARG A 219 4.69 22.24 -8.09
N ARG A 220 4.32 21.19 -7.34
CA ARG A 220 5.03 20.75 -6.13
C ARG A 220 6.26 19.88 -6.41
N ALA A 221 6.21 19.10 -7.48
CA ALA A 221 7.24 18.17 -7.89
C ALA A 221 7.37 18.17 -9.41
N PRO A 222 8.22 19.03 -10.00
CA PRO A 222 8.39 19.12 -11.46
C PRO A 222 8.81 17.81 -12.15
N TRP A 223 9.33 16.84 -11.39
CA TRP A 223 9.67 15.50 -11.85
C TRP A 223 8.50 14.51 -11.84
N PHE A 224 7.31 14.89 -11.39
CA PHE A 224 6.17 14.00 -11.21
C PHE A 224 5.85 13.21 -12.48
N LYS A 225 5.77 11.89 -12.33
CA LYS A 225 5.31 10.91 -13.33
C LYS A 225 4.31 9.91 -12.75
N GLY A 226 4.15 9.89 -11.43
CA GLY A 226 3.22 9.05 -10.69
C GLY A 226 3.44 9.21 -9.19
N ALA A 227 2.80 8.37 -8.40
CA ALA A 227 2.92 8.38 -6.95
C ALA A 227 3.10 6.94 -6.42
N ASN A 228 3.52 6.81 -5.17
CA ASN A 228 3.47 5.53 -4.49
C ASN A 228 2.00 5.14 -4.20
N PRO A 229 1.70 3.89 -3.80
CA PRO A 229 0.33 3.42 -3.61
C PRO A 229 -0.54 4.20 -2.63
N CYS A 230 0.07 4.83 -1.63
CA CYS A 230 -0.63 5.67 -0.66
C CYS A 230 -0.72 7.14 -1.12
N VAL A 231 -0.06 7.52 -2.22
CA VAL A 231 -0.13 8.85 -2.86
C VAL A 231 0.43 9.99 -1.99
N GLU A 232 1.18 9.73 -0.92
CA GLU A 232 1.83 10.78 -0.12
C GLU A 232 3.12 11.32 -0.75
N ILE A 233 3.79 10.52 -1.59
CA ILE A 233 5.04 10.89 -2.28
C ILE A 233 4.80 11.09 -3.78
N LEU A 234 5.24 12.23 -4.27
CA LEU A 234 5.19 12.60 -5.69
C LEU A 234 6.48 12.14 -6.38
N LEU A 235 6.37 11.07 -7.15
CA LEU A 235 7.49 10.31 -7.68
C LEU A 235 7.77 10.64 -9.14
N GLY A 236 9.06 10.65 -9.48
CA GLY A 236 9.50 10.52 -10.86
C GLY A 236 9.39 9.06 -11.33
N ASN A 237 9.59 8.85 -12.63
CA ASN A 237 9.73 7.49 -13.15
C ASN A 237 10.96 6.84 -12.52
N LYS A 238 10.84 5.63 -11.96
CA LYS A 238 11.93 4.91 -11.26
C LYS A 238 12.47 5.71 -10.06
N ALA A 239 11.61 6.01 -9.09
CA ALA A 239 11.95 6.74 -7.87
C ALA A 239 11.36 6.07 -6.61
N PHE A 240 11.93 6.36 -5.45
CA PHE A 240 11.56 5.75 -4.17
C PHE A 240 10.89 6.72 -3.20
N CYS A 241 10.11 6.12 -2.30
CA CYS A 241 9.59 6.76 -1.10
C CYS A 241 10.54 6.44 0.07
N ASN A 242 11.03 7.46 0.79
CA ASN A 242 11.85 7.32 1.99
C ASN A 242 11.11 7.97 3.16
N LEU A 243 10.71 7.20 4.18
CA LEU A 243 9.79 7.68 5.21
C LEU A 243 10.34 7.60 6.63
N THR A 244 9.98 8.61 7.42
CA THR A 244 10.00 8.60 8.88
C THR A 244 8.68 9.16 9.39
N GLU A 245 8.20 8.71 10.55
CA GLU A 245 6.94 9.17 11.13
C GLU A 245 7.20 9.78 12.50
N THR A 246 6.52 10.88 12.83
CA THR A 246 6.51 11.46 14.18
C THR A 246 5.09 11.53 14.70
N ASP A 247 4.83 10.92 15.85
CA ASP A 247 3.56 11.07 16.57
C ASP A 247 3.55 12.40 17.33
N ILE A 248 2.79 13.37 16.80
CA ILE A 248 2.72 14.71 17.37
C ILE A 248 1.83 14.78 18.61
N SER A 249 1.05 13.73 18.89
CA SER A 249 0.16 13.68 20.05
C SER A 249 0.94 13.56 21.36
N LYS A 250 2.10 12.87 21.35
CA LYS A 250 2.95 12.66 22.54
C LYS A 250 3.68 13.93 23.01
N PHE A 251 3.61 15.02 22.25
CA PHE A 251 4.28 16.29 22.57
C PHE A 251 3.30 17.41 22.93
N LYS A 252 2.07 17.07 23.36
CA LYS A 252 1.11 18.08 23.83
C LYS A 252 1.68 18.80 25.07
N GLY A 253 1.89 20.12 24.95
CA GLY A 253 2.54 20.93 25.98
C GLY A 253 4.08 20.96 25.91
N ASP A 254 4.70 20.25 24.98
CA ASP A 254 6.16 20.22 24.78
C ASP A 254 6.54 20.55 23.33
N THR A 255 6.39 21.82 22.97
CA THR A 255 6.77 22.31 21.62
C THR A 255 8.26 22.14 21.36
N ALA A 256 9.13 22.34 22.36
CA ALA A 256 10.57 22.21 22.18
C ALA A 256 10.97 20.76 21.85
N GLY A 257 10.44 19.79 22.57
CA GLY A 257 10.65 18.37 22.30
C GLY A 257 10.10 17.94 20.94
N LEU A 258 8.95 18.47 20.53
CA LEU A 258 8.38 18.19 19.20
C LEU A 258 9.33 18.65 18.08
N HIS A 259 9.88 19.85 18.20
CA HIS A 259 10.84 20.37 17.22
C HIS A 259 12.14 19.57 17.19
N ASP A 260 12.64 19.11 18.34
CA ASP A 260 13.83 18.26 18.38
C ASP A 260 13.59 16.88 17.76
N ALA A 261 12.44 16.27 18.03
CA ALA A 261 12.02 15.01 17.41
C ALA A 261 11.94 15.14 15.88
N ILE A 262 11.33 16.22 15.39
CA ILE A 262 11.25 16.50 13.94
C ILE A 262 12.64 16.73 13.33
N ARG A 263 13.54 17.45 14.03
CA ARG A 263 14.93 17.65 13.60
C ARG A 263 15.65 16.30 13.44
N LEU A 264 15.53 15.42 14.43
CA LEU A 264 16.13 14.09 14.41
C LEU A 264 15.53 13.21 13.31
N ALA A 265 14.21 13.16 13.20
CA ALA A 265 13.49 12.40 12.18
C ALA A 265 13.89 12.85 10.76
N ALA A 266 13.93 14.15 10.48
CA ALA A 266 14.32 14.68 9.18
C ALA A 266 15.78 14.37 8.81
N ARG A 267 16.69 14.45 9.78
CA ARG A 267 18.10 14.07 9.59
C ARG A 267 18.26 12.57 9.34
N ALA A 268 17.51 11.74 10.06
CA ALA A 268 17.48 10.29 9.84
C ALA A 268 16.90 9.94 8.47
N ASN A 269 15.81 10.60 8.07
CA ASN A 269 15.16 10.40 6.80
C ASN A 269 16.07 10.73 5.62
N TYR A 270 16.83 11.84 5.70
CA TYR A 270 17.82 12.15 4.68
C TYR A 270 18.87 11.04 4.52
N ARG A 271 19.35 10.45 5.62
CA ARG A 271 20.31 9.33 5.55
C ARG A 271 19.71 8.08 4.90
N GLN A 272 18.41 7.81 5.04
CA GLN A 272 17.76 6.70 4.31
C GLN A 272 17.90 6.86 2.80
N THR A 273 17.92 8.10 2.29
CA THR A 273 18.14 8.36 0.86
C THR A 273 19.56 8.02 0.38
N CYS A 274 20.50 7.75 1.29
CA CYS A 274 21.92 7.48 0.98
C CYS A 274 22.22 6.01 0.66
N VAL A 275 21.22 5.13 0.71
CA VAL A 275 21.38 3.73 0.35
C VAL A 275 21.84 3.57 -1.10
N ASN A 276 22.82 2.69 -1.32
CA ASN A 276 23.25 2.32 -2.65
C ASN A 276 22.22 1.37 -3.28
N LEU A 277 21.73 1.73 -4.46
CA LEU A 277 20.68 1.01 -5.19
C LEU A 277 21.22 0.27 -6.42
N LYS A 278 22.54 0.17 -6.56
CA LYS A 278 23.20 -0.63 -7.60
C LYS A 278 23.28 -2.09 -7.14
N ASP A 279 22.15 -2.79 -7.20
CA ASP A 279 21.95 -4.15 -6.67
C ASP A 279 21.98 -5.26 -7.75
N GLY A 280 22.18 -4.91 -9.03
CA GLY A 280 22.16 -5.86 -10.15
C GLY A 280 20.76 -6.24 -10.68
N ILE A 281 19.70 -5.69 -10.06
CA ILE A 281 18.29 -5.90 -10.39
C ILE A 281 17.67 -4.61 -10.91
N LEU A 282 17.79 -3.55 -10.13
CA LEU A 282 17.27 -2.25 -10.47
C LEU A 282 18.10 -1.64 -11.61
N GLN A 283 17.39 -1.05 -12.57
CA GLN A 283 18.02 -0.27 -13.62
C GLN A 283 18.75 0.93 -12.99
N GLU A 284 19.92 1.30 -13.53
CA GLU A 284 20.76 2.38 -12.98
C GLU A 284 20.01 3.71 -12.76
N ALA A 285 19.00 4.00 -13.58
CA ALA A 285 18.14 5.16 -13.43
C ALA A 285 17.49 5.29 -12.03
N TRP A 286 17.16 4.17 -11.36
CA TRP A 286 16.65 4.18 -9.99
C TRP A 286 17.66 4.80 -9.00
N HIS A 287 18.93 4.40 -9.12
CA HIS A 287 20.01 4.93 -8.30
C HIS A 287 20.28 6.40 -8.61
N LEU A 288 20.37 6.77 -9.89
CA LEU A 288 20.63 8.15 -10.31
C LEU A 288 19.52 9.11 -9.88
N ASN A 289 18.26 8.70 -10.02
CA ASN A 289 17.11 9.49 -9.58
C ASN A 289 17.10 9.68 -8.06
N ASN A 290 17.32 8.61 -7.28
CA ASN A 290 17.41 8.73 -5.83
C ASN A 290 18.59 9.61 -5.40
N TYR A 291 19.75 9.46 -6.04
CA TYR A 291 20.95 10.25 -5.76
C TYR A 291 20.73 11.74 -6.02
N PHE A 292 20.04 12.09 -7.12
CA PHE A 292 19.79 13.48 -7.51
C PHE A 292 18.65 14.13 -6.73
N LEU A 293 17.53 13.41 -6.55
CA LEU A 293 16.33 13.97 -5.92
C LEU A 293 16.40 13.94 -4.39
N ARG A 294 17.02 12.91 -3.81
CA ARG A 294 17.12 12.71 -2.36
C ARG A 294 15.77 12.92 -1.66
N LEU A 295 14.70 12.39 -2.26
CA LEU A 295 13.33 12.64 -1.79
C LEU A 295 13.19 12.13 -0.37
N CYS A 296 12.80 13.04 0.51
CA CYS A 296 12.51 12.80 1.90
C CYS A 296 10.98 12.82 2.11
N GLY A 297 10.51 12.08 3.09
CA GLY A 297 9.11 11.93 3.46
C GLY A 297 8.98 11.86 4.98
N VAL A 298 9.21 13.00 5.63
CA VAL A 298 8.95 13.20 7.04
C VAL A 298 7.44 13.35 7.21
N GLY A 299 6.82 12.34 7.82
CA GLY A 299 5.39 12.22 8.10
C GLY A 299 5.02 12.63 9.53
N LEU A 300 3.77 13.08 9.69
CA LEU A 300 3.14 13.31 10.98
C LEU A 300 1.94 12.37 11.15
N THR A 301 1.79 11.81 12.35
CA THR A 301 0.65 11.00 12.76
C THR A 301 0.12 11.49 14.11
N GLY A 302 -1.07 11.04 14.55
CA GLY A 302 -1.69 11.55 15.78
C GLY A 302 -2.38 12.91 15.59
N ILE A 303 -2.63 13.34 14.36
CA ILE A 303 -3.13 14.69 14.03
C ILE A 303 -4.54 14.92 14.59
N ALA A 304 -5.41 13.90 14.56
CA ALA A 304 -6.77 14.03 15.10
C ALA A 304 -6.81 14.19 16.63
N MET A 305 -5.69 13.93 17.33
CA MET A 305 -5.51 14.15 18.78
C MET A 305 -4.96 15.54 19.10
N ARG A 306 -4.62 16.34 18.09
CA ARG A 306 -4.08 17.70 18.22
C ARG A 306 -4.96 18.75 17.53
N PRO A 307 -6.25 18.86 17.88
CA PRO A 307 -7.13 19.89 17.31
C PRO A 307 -6.71 21.32 17.69
N ASP A 308 -5.80 21.47 18.66
CA ASP A 308 -5.20 22.74 19.08
C ASP A 308 -4.18 23.29 18.09
N MET A 309 -3.61 22.46 17.21
CA MET A 309 -2.56 22.89 16.28
C MET A 309 -3.13 23.66 15.09
N THR A 310 -2.50 24.78 14.79
CA THR A 310 -2.88 25.72 13.73
C THR A 310 -1.93 25.63 12.53
N SER A 311 -2.25 26.35 11.45
CA SER A 311 -1.35 26.48 10.29
C SER A 311 0.04 26.98 10.68
N TYR A 312 0.13 27.91 11.64
CA TYR A 312 1.41 28.44 12.13
C TYR A 312 2.31 27.33 12.70
N ASP A 313 1.73 26.45 13.54
CA ASP A 313 2.46 25.35 14.17
C ASP A 313 3.01 24.39 13.11
N TYR A 314 2.16 23.98 12.17
CA TYR A 314 2.55 23.10 11.07
C TYR A 314 3.61 23.71 10.16
N GLU A 315 3.52 25.01 9.85
CA GLU A 315 4.55 25.69 9.07
C GLU A 315 5.88 25.79 9.81
N TYR A 316 5.85 25.99 11.13
CA TYR A 316 7.07 26.05 11.93
C TYR A 316 7.77 24.68 12.00
N LEU A 317 6.99 23.61 12.16
CA LEU A 317 7.51 22.24 12.06
C LEU A 317 8.08 21.99 10.66
N LYS A 318 7.40 22.41 9.59
CA LYS A 318 7.87 22.24 8.20
C LYS A 318 9.23 22.90 7.98
N ARG A 319 9.41 24.13 8.48
CA ARG A 319 10.71 24.84 8.43
C ARG A 319 11.80 24.08 9.20
N THR A 320 11.45 23.49 10.34
CA THR A 320 12.35 22.66 11.16
C THR A 320 12.77 21.40 10.42
N ALA A 321 11.82 20.62 9.88
CA ALA A 321 12.11 19.42 9.10
C ALA A 321 12.98 19.74 7.87
N THR A 322 12.62 20.79 7.12
CA THR A 322 13.32 21.18 5.88
C THR A 322 14.76 21.60 6.15
N SER A 323 14.97 22.50 7.11
CA SER A 323 16.33 22.96 7.47
C SER A 323 17.19 21.82 8.02
N SER A 324 16.59 20.92 8.79
CA SER A 324 17.29 19.77 9.37
C SER A 324 17.73 18.76 8.30
N ALA A 325 16.87 18.43 7.34
CA ALA A 325 17.25 17.56 6.22
C ALA A 325 18.34 18.19 5.34
N ILE A 326 18.24 19.50 5.06
CA ILE A 326 19.28 20.25 4.33
C ILE A 326 20.61 20.24 5.10
N SER A 327 20.58 20.45 6.42
CA SER A 327 21.81 20.43 7.23
C SER A 327 22.54 19.09 7.17
N MET A 328 21.80 17.97 7.12
CA MET A 328 22.40 16.64 6.96
C MET A 328 23.04 16.48 5.57
N ALA A 329 22.37 16.97 4.53
CA ALA A 329 22.89 16.95 3.16
C ALA A 329 24.22 17.71 3.06
N ASP A 330 24.25 18.92 3.62
CA ASP A 330 25.42 19.80 3.60
C ASP A 330 26.60 19.20 4.38
N GLU A 331 26.34 18.60 5.55
CA GLU A 331 27.35 17.91 6.37
C GLU A 331 27.96 16.70 5.65
N LEU A 332 27.16 15.96 4.89
CA LEU A 332 27.61 14.82 4.10
C LEU A 332 28.22 15.22 2.74
N GLY A 333 28.14 16.49 2.34
CA GLY A 333 28.57 16.94 1.01
C GLY A 333 27.76 16.33 -0.14
N LEU A 334 26.48 16.00 0.10
CA LEU A 334 25.58 15.35 -0.85
C LEU A 334 24.48 16.30 -1.35
N PRO A 335 23.77 15.98 -2.46
CA PRO A 335 22.70 16.83 -2.97
C PRO A 335 21.59 17.07 -1.94
N ARG A 336 21.12 18.32 -1.80
CA ARG A 336 19.99 18.66 -0.92
C ARG A 336 18.69 17.99 -1.38
N PRO A 337 17.80 17.61 -0.44
CA PRO A 337 16.53 16.96 -0.77
C PRO A 337 15.62 17.91 -1.54
N LYS A 338 14.97 17.43 -2.61
CA LYS A 338 14.08 18.29 -3.41
C LYS A 338 12.73 18.53 -2.73
N ASN A 339 12.22 17.55 -1.98
CA ASN A 339 11.06 17.66 -1.10
C ASN A 339 11.32 16.85 0.17
N VAL A 340 10.71 17.26 1.30
CA VAL A 340 10.98 16.74 2.65
C VAL A 340 9.72 16.25 3.37
N THR A 341 8.62 17.00 3.34
CA THR A 341 7.46 16.69 4.19
C THR A 341 6.28 16.10 3.41
N CYS A 342 5.61 15.12 4.04
CA CYS A 342 4.39 14.48 3.56
C CYS A 342 3.45 14.13 4.73
N VAL A 343 2.27 13.60 4.46
CA VAL A 343 1.49 12.88 5.49
C VAL A 343 1.06 11.53 4.93
N LYS A 344 1.34 10.47 5.68
CA LYS A 344 0.94 9.10 5.36
C LYS A 344 -0.14 8.62 6.35
N PRO A 345 -1.14 7.84 5.91
CA PRO A 345 -1.98 7.07 6.81
C PRO A 345 -1.19 5.88 7.39
N SER A 346 -0.34 6.16 8.38
CA SER A 346 0.60 5.18 8.93
C SER A 346 -0.08 4.17 9.87
N GLY A 347 -0.91 3.26 9.33
CA GLY A 347 -1.76 2.36 10.13
C GLY A 347 -1.02 1.40 11.07
N THR A 348 0.09 0.78 10.66
CA THR A 348 0.84 -0.12 11.56
C THR A 348 1.66 0.65 12.59
N LEU A 349 2.38 1.69 12.17
CA LEU A 349 3.21 2.49 13.06
C LEU A 349 2.38 3.22 14.12
N SER A 350 1.21 3.73 13.74
CA SER A 350 0.30 4.40 14.68
C SER A 350 -0.28 3.45 15.74
N LYS A 351 -0.51 2.18 15.41
CA LYS A 351 -0.88 1.15 16.40
C LYS A 351 0.26 0.85 17.38
N ILE A 352 1.51 0.84 16.91
CA ILE A 352 2.69 0.66 17.78
C ILE A 352 2.88 1.89 18.70
N MET A 353 2.67 3.09 18.17
CA MET A 353 2.81 4.34 18.92
C MET A 353 1.57 4.69 19.78
N ASP A 354 0.48 3.93 19.64
CA ASP A 354 -0.81 4.19 20.27
C ASP A 354 -1.33 5.60 19.97
N CYS A 355 -1.55 5.89 18.68
CA CYS A 355 -2.01 7.18 18.18
C CYS A 355 -2.94 7.03 16.97
N THR A 356 -3.61 8.12 16.55
CA THR A 356 -4.46 8.09 15.35
C THR A 356 -3.65 8.02 14.05
N GLU A 357 -4.20 7.41 12.99
CA GLU A 357 -3.49 7.10 11.75
C GLU A 357 -3.37 8.31 10.80
N GLY A 358 -2.19 8.96 10.75
CA GLY A 358 -1.99 10.16 9.95
C GLY A 358 -2.97 11.27 10.37
N VAL A 359 -3.80 11.71 9.41
CA VAL A 359 -4.88 12.71 9.62
C VAL A 359 -6.21 12.14 10.09
N HIS A 360 -6.37 10.81 10.09
CA HIS A 360 -7.69 10.19 10.24
C HIS A 360 -8.17 10.24 11.68
N LYS A 361 -9.47 10.45 11.83
CA LYS A 361 -10.18 10.30 13.10
C LYS A 361 -10.75 8.88 13.20
N PRO A 362 -10.59 8.18 14.35
CA PRO A 362 -11.18 6.86 14.58
C PRO A 362 -12.70 6.83 14.43
N LEU A 363 -13.31 5.66 14.25
CA LEU A 363 -14.77 5.51 14.09
C LEU A 363 -15.58 5.94 15.33
N GLY A 364 -14.99 5.82 16.51
CA GLY A 364 -15.62 6.16 17.78
C GLY A 364 -14.62 6.13 18.92
N LYS A 365 -15.06 6.53 20.11
CA LYS A 365 -14.21 6.59 21.28
C LYS A 365 -13.85 5.21 21.82
N TYR A 366 -14.84 4.34 21.95
CA TYR A 366 -14.69 2.98 22.45
C TYR A 366 -14.89 2.02 21.28
N ILE A 367 -13.82 1.31 20.91
CA ILE A 367 -13.81 0.42 19.75
C ILE A 367 -13.38 -0.97 20.20
N PHE A 368 -14.07 -1.98 19.67
CA PHE A 368 -13.62 -3.36 19.66
C PHE A 368 -12.97 -3.66 18.30
N ASN A 369 -11.66 -3.89 18.31
CA ASN A 369 -10.89 -4.27 17.14
C ASN A 369 -10.81 -5.81 17.06
N ASN A 370 -11.37 -6.41 16.03
CA ASN A 370 -11.26 -7.83 15.78
C ASN A 370 -10.04 -8.09 14.89
N VAL A 371 -9.02 -8.72 15.47
CA VAL A 371 -7.75 -9.04 14.80
C VAL A 371 -7.70 -10.52 14.49
N GLN A 372 -7.38 -10.86 13.24
CA GLN A 372 -7.24 -12.24 12.80
C GLN A 372 -5.85 -12.79 13.15
N PHE A 373 -5.84 -13.96 13.77
CA PHE A 373 -4.67 -14.78 14.09
C PHE A 373 -4.79 -16.14 13.42
N SER A 374 -3.67 -16.85 13.30
CA SER A 374 -3.72 -18.27 12.97
C SER A 374 -4.28 -19.05 14.16
N THR A 375 -5.04 -20.11 13.88
CA THR A 375 -5.43 -21.13 14.87
C THR A 375 -4.23 -21.76 15.60
N TYR A 376 -3.05 -21.74 14.99
CA TYR A 376 -1.80 -22.28 15.53
C TYR A 376 -0.93 -21.24 16.27
N ASP A 377 -1.41 -20.00 16.40
CA ASP A 377 -0.61 -18.94 17.02
C ASP A 377 -0.49 -19.15 18.55
N PRO A 378 0.73 -19.16 19.13
CA PRO A 378 0.95 -19.44 20.55
C PRO A 378 0.31 -18.38 21.48
N MET A 379 -0.06 -17.21 20.98
CA MET A 379 -0.78 -16.20 21.75
C MET A 379 -2.23 -16.60 22.06
N ILE A 380 -2.84 -17.50 21.28
CA ILE A 380 -4.28 -17.79 21.38
C ILE A 380 -4.69 -18.38 22.74
N PRO A 381 -4.01 -19.40 23.28
CA PRO A 381 -4.31 -19.89 24.62
C PRO A 381 -4.17 -18.78 25.69
N LEU A 382 -3.10 -17.99 25.63
CA LEU A 382 -2.85 -16.90 26.59
C LEU A 382 -3.92 -15.82 26.55
N LEU A 383 -4.33 -15.39 25.35
CA LEU A 383 -5.39 -14.41 25.14
C LEU A 383 -6.72 -14.93 25.70
N ARG A 384 -7.04 -16.20 25.43
CA ARG A 384 -8.27 -16.85 25.94
C ARG A 384 -8.28 -16.93 27.47
N ASP A 385 -7.18 -17.39 28.08
CA ASP A 385 -7.05 -17.54 29.54
C ASP A 385 -7.07 -16.18 30.26
N SER A 386 -6.65 -15.13 29.55
CA SER A 386 -6.67 -13.74 30.01
C SER A 386 -8.01 -13.03 29.76
N GLY A 387 -9.03 -13.75 29.30
CA GLY A 387 -10.40 -13.24 29.19
C GLY A 387 -10.73 -12.54 27.87
N TYR A 388 -9.81 -12.49 26.89
CA TYR A 388 -10.12 -11.93 25.58
C TYR A 388 -11.18 -12.79 24.87
N LYS A 389 -12.11 -12.14 24.18
CA LYS A 389 -13.04 -12.82 23.27
C LYS A 389 -12.25 -13.37 22.09
N VAL A 390 -12.21 -14.70 21.99
CA VAL A 390 -11.61 -15.45 20.89
C VAL A 390 -12.71 -16.28 20.21
N ILE A 391 -12.98 -16.00 18.94
CA ILE A 391 -13.96 -16.76 18.14
C ILE A 391 -13.30 -17.32 16.88
N ASN A 392 -13.78 -18.45 16.38
CA ASN A 392 -13.31 -18.96 15.09
C ASN A 392 -13.67 -17.98 13.97
N HIS A 393 -12.78 -17.81 13.00
CA HIS A 393 -13.07 -16.96 11.86
C HIS A 393 -14.22 -17.59 11.05
N PRO A 394 -15.28 -16.82 10.70
CA PRO A 394 -16.52 -17.39 10.20
C PRO A 394 -16.41 -17.98 8.79
N THR A 395 -15.37 -17.60 8.03
CA THR A 395 -15.15 -18.05 6.65
C THR A 395 -13.74 -18.60 6.39
N ASP A 396 -12.89 -18.68 7.43
CA ASP A 396 -11.51 -19.18 7.31
C ASP A 396 -11.26 -20.21 8.42
N PRO A 397 -11.24 -21.52 8.11
CA PRO A 397 -11.06 -22.55 9.12
C PRO A 397 -9.66 -22.52 9.77
N THR A 398 -8.70 -21.81 9.17
CA THR A 398 -7.34 -21.68 9.71
C THR A 398 -7.17 -20.43 10.59
N GLY A 399 -8.19 -19.57 10.65
CA GLY A 399 -8.17 -18.29 11.35
C GLY A 399 -9.01 -18.27 12.62
N VAL A 400 -8.59 -17.46 13.59
CA VAL A 400 -9.38 -17.05 14.75
C VAL A 400 -9.39 -15.53 14.85
N LEU A 401 -10.49 -14.96 15.34
CA LEU A 401 -10.63 -13.54 15.61
C LEU A 401 -10.51 -13.29 17.11
N VAL A 402 -9.62 -12.38 17.47
CA VAL A 402 -9.43 -11.92 18.86
C VAL A 402 -9.87 -10.46 18.95
N THR A 403 -10.74 -10.15 19.93
CA THR A 403 -11.25 -8.79 20.14
C THR A 403 -10.39 -7.99 21.11
N PHE A 404 -9.78 -6.91 20.65
CA PHE A 404 -8.99 -5.97 21.45
C PHE A 404 -9.78 -4.69 21.73
N PRO A 405 -9.89 -4.25 23.00
CA PRO A 405 -10.56 -3.01 23.33
C PRO A 405 -9.61 -1.82 23.16
N VAL A 406 -10.07 -0.77 22.47
CA VAL A 406 -9.34 0.49 22.27
C VAL A 406 -10.18 1.67 22.72
N GLU A 407 -9.57 2.59 23.48
CA GLU A 407 -10.20 3.83 23.95
C GLU A 407 -9.41 5.06 23.47
N TRP A 408 -10.09 6.01 22.83
CA TRP A 408 -9.51 7.27 22.35
C TRP A 408 -9.88 8.46 23.24
N LYS A 409 -9.06 8.76 24.26
CA LYS A 409 -9.35 9.79 25.26
C LYS A 409 -9.24 11.23 24.74
N ASP A 410 -8.24 11.50 23.90
CA ASP A 410 -7.88 12.84 23.43
C ASP A 410 -8.44 13.19 22.06
N VAL A 411 -9.50 12.51 21.61
CA VAL A 411 -10.17 12.76 20.33
C VAL A 411 -11.61 13.21 20.59
N PRO A 412 -12.05 14.34 20.01
CA PRO A 412 -13.43 14.82 20.20
C PRO A 412 -14.42 13.97 19.40
N PHE A 413 -15.46 13.43 20.02
CA PHE A 413 -16.52 12.65 19.36
C PHE A 413 -17.91 13.24 19.57
N HIS A 414 -18.83 12.92 18.66
CA HIS A 414 -20.25 13.23 18.82
C HIS A 414 -20.92 12.15 19.67
N LYS A 415 -21.99 12.50 20.40
CA LYS A 415 -22.82 11.51 21.10
C LYS A 415 -24.05 11.20 20.27
N GLU A 416 -24.20 9.95 19.86
CA GLU A 416 -25.35 9.47 19.08
C GLU A 416 -25.67 8.03 19.45
N ALA A 417 -26.97 7.71 19.57
CA ALA A 417 -27.45 6.38 19.95
C ALA A 417 -26.75 5.76 21.20
N GLY A 418 -26.39 6.61 22.18
CA GLY A 418 -25.69 6.18 23.40
C GLY A 418 -24.20 5.90 23.23
N LYS A 419 -23.62 6.13 22.04
CA LYS A 419 -22.21 5.92 21.70
C LYS A 419 -21.51 7.26 21.44
N GLU A 420 -20.20 7.29 21.62
CA GLU A 420 -19.34 8.40 21.21
C GLU A 420 -18.71 8.07 19.84
N VAL A 421 -19.20 8.70 18.77
CA VAL A 421 -18.97 8.31 17.36
C VAL A 421 -18.40 9.42 16.49
N ASN A 422 -17.76 9.03 15.39
CA ASN A 422 -17.27 9.92 14.35
C ASN A 422 -18.32 10.16 13.27
N LEU A 423 -18.77 11.41 13.17
CA LEU A 423 -19.76 11.89 12.20
C LEU A 423 -19.18 13.02 11.33
N GLU A 424 -17.86 13.03 11.13
CA GLU A 424 -17.22 14.06 10.30
C GLU A 424 -17.75 14.00 8.86
N SER A 425 -18.25 15.13 8.38
CA SER A 425 -18.63 15.28 6.98
C SER A 425 -17.41 15.14 6.06
N ALA A 426 -17.66 14.83 4.79
CA ALA A 426 -16.60 14.72 3.79
C ALA A 426 -15.86 16.06 3.65
N VAL A 427 -16.58 17.18 3.68
CA VAL A 427 -16.01 18.54 3.63
C VAL A 427 -15.13 18.82 4.85
N TYR A 428 -15.52 18.40 6.06
CA TYR A 428 -14.69 18.61 7.25
C TYR A 428 -13.34 17.87 7.15
N GLN A 429 -13.36 16.64 6.63
CA GLN A 429 -12.13 15.87 6.37
C GLN A 429 -11.28 16.55 5.27
N LEU A 430 -11.91 17.09 4.22
CA LEU A 430 -11.22 17.83 3.15
C LEU A 430 -10.61 19.15 3.63
N GLU A 431 -11.24 19.86 4.57
CA GLU A 431 -10.65 21.05 5.19
C GLU A 431 -9.43 20.69 6.05
N ARG A 432 -9.45 19.55 6.78
CA ARG A 432 -8.26 19.02 7.45
C ARG A 432 -7.16 18.69 6.44
N TYR A 433 -7.49 18.06 5.31
CA TYR A 433 -6.55 17.82 4.23
C TYR A 433 -5.90 19.13 3.76
N LYS A 434 -6.69 20.14 3.45
CA LYS A 434 -6.20 21.45 2.97
C LYS A 434 -5.30 22.14 3.97
N LEU A 435 -5.66 22.14 5.26
CA LEU A 435 -4.81 22.70 6.33
C LEU A 435 -3.40 22.10 6.28
N LEU A 436 -3.30 20.77 6.26
CA LEU A 436 -2.01 20.06 6.24
C LEU A 436 -1.29 20.20 4.89
N GLN A 437 -2.04 20.11 3.79
CA GLN A 437 -1.52 20.22 2.42
C GLN A 437 -0.90 21.60 2.13
N THR A 438 -1.41 22.64 2.77
CA THR A 438 -0.90 24.02 2.64
C THR A 438 0.15 24.37 3.68
N SER A 439 0.02 23.88 4.92
CA SER A 439 0.85 24.35 6.05
C SER A 439 2.05 23.44 6.33
N TRP A 440 1.91 22.12 6.23
CA TRP A 440 2.97 21.15 6.54
C TRP A 440 3.62 20.58 5.27
N THR A 441 2.79 20.12 4.34
CA THR A 441 3.20 19.20 3.30
C THR A 441 3.88 19.91 2.11
N GLN A 442 5.01 19.36 1.65
CA GLN A 442 5.62 19.73 0.35
C GLN A 442 5.17 18.78 -0.76
N GLN A 443 4.94 17.51 -0.43
CA GLN A 443 4.46 16.47 -1.34
C GLN A 443 2.92 16.40 -1.35
N ASN A 444 2.33 15.30 -0.88
CA ASN A 444 0.89 15.18 -0.67
C ASN A 444 0.53 14.67 0.73
N THR A 445 -0.67 15.03 1.16
CA THR A 445 -1.30 14.60 2.41
C THR A 445 -2.23 13.45 2.07
N SER A 446 -1.74 12.22 2.24
CA SER A 446 -2.55 11.04 1.94
C SER A 446 -3.68 10.90 2.96
N VAL A 447 -4.91 10.90 2.44
CA VAL A 447 -6.13 10.79 3.23
C VAL A 447 -7.21 10.06 2.44
N THR A 448 -7.97 9.25 3.14
CA THR A 448 -9.22 8.68 2.68
C THR A 448 -10.37 9.51 3.24
N ILE A 449 -11.18 10.06 2.35
CA ILE A 449 -12.37 10.84 2.67
C ILE A 449 -13.57 9.90 2.72
N SER A 450 -14.08 9.66 3.92
CA SER A 450 -15.32 8.91 4.12
C SER A 450 -16.54 9.80 3.85
N TYR A 451 -17.44 9.39 2.96
CA TYR A 451 -18.58 10.20 2.51
C TYR A 451 -19.90 9.42 2.45
N ASP A 452 -21.00 10.14 2.57
CA ASP A 452 -22.34 9.68 2.20
C ASP A 452 -22.68 10.15 0.77
N PRO A 453 -23.42 9.38 -0.04
CA PRO A 453 -23.82 9.81 -1.38
C PRO A 453 -24.51 11.19 -1.45
N SER A 454 -25.22 11.61 -0.39
CA SER A 454 -25.83 12.93 -0.30
C SER A 454 -24.82 14.09 -0.27
N GLU A 455 -23.57 13.83 0.14
CA GLU A 455 -22.50 14.84 0.25
C GLU A 455 -21.71 15.02 -1.06
N VAL A 456 -21.98 14.24 -2.11
CA VAL A 456 -21.23 14.30 -3.38
C VAL A 456 -21.24 15.70 -3.97
N SER A 457 -22.36 16.43 -3.91
CA SER A 457 -22.41 17.81 -4.41
C SER A 457 -21.43 18.71 -3.66
N ASP A 458 -21.37 18.61 -2.33
CA ASP A 458 -20.50 19.44 -1.50
C ASP A 458 -19.02 19.09 -1.70
N ILE A 459 -18.71 17.82 -1.92
CA ILE A 459 -17.36 17.37 -2.29
C ILE A 459 -16.93 18.01 -3.62
N ILE A 460 -17.81 18.01 -4.62
CA ILE A 460 -17.53 18.62 -5.93
C ILE A 460 -17.30 20.13 -5.78
N ASP A 461 -18.15 20.82 -5.02
CA ASP A 461 -17.99 22.25 -4.71
C ASP A 461 -16.62 22.51 -4.08
N TRP A 462 -16.25 21.68 -3.10
CA TRP A 462 -14.99 21.79 -2.41
C TRP A 462 -13.79 21.60 -3.35
N LEU A 463 -13.80 20.55 -4.18
CA LEU A 463 -12.74 20.27 -5.15
C LEU A 463 -12.57 21.42 -6.14
N LEU A 464 -13.66 21.97 -6.66
CA LEU A 464 -13.64 23.08 -7.59
C LEU A 464 -13.12 24.36 -6.92
N ASN A 465 -13.47 24.62 -5.67
CA ASN A 465 -13.02 25.82 -4.94
C ASN A 465 -11.56 25.72 -4.47
N ASN A 466 -11.01 24.51 -4.31
CA ASN A 466 -9.71 24.27 -3.71
C ASN A 466 -8.72 23.54 -4.64
N TRP A 467 -9.02 23.47 -5.94
CA TRP A 467 -8.22 22.74 -6.93
C TRP A 467 -6.72 23.09 -6.89
N ASP A 468 -6.40 24.37 -6.71
CA ASP A 468 -5.03 24.88 -6.75
C ASP A 468 -4.15 24.45 -5.57
N CYS A 469 -4.73 23.82 -4.54
CA CYS A 469 -3.97 23.20 -3.45
C CYS A 469 -4.14 21.68 -3.37
N TYR A 470 -5.12 21.14 -4.09
CA TYR A 470 -5.46 19.73 -4.13
C TYR A 470 -4.51 18.94 -5.02
N VAL A 471 -3.94 17.86 -4.49
CA VAL A 471 -3.10 16.91 -5.23
C VAL A 471 -3.82 15.58 -5.43
N GLY A 472 -4.22 14.90 -4.36
CA GLY A 472 -4.92 13.62 -4.49
C GLY A 472 -5.38 13.04 -3.17
N VAL A 473 -6.62 12.55 -3.16
CA VAL A 473 -7.26 11.84 -2.04
C VAL A 473 -8.04 10.65 -2.59
N SER A 474 -8.35 9.68 -1.74
CA SER A 474 -9.30 8.61 -2.07
C SER A 474 -10.64 8.89 -1.41
N PHE A 475 -11.73 8.44 -2.01
CA PHE A 475 -13.08 8.50 -1.42
C PHE A 475 -13.56 7.09 -1.09
N ILE A 476 -14.31 6.92 0.00
CA ILE A 476 -14.96 5.65 0.33
C ILE A 476 -16.27 5.93 1.06
N TYR A 477 -17.25 5.04 0.95
CA TYR A 477 -18.46 5.18 1.76
C TYR A 477 -18.14 5.24 3.25
N ARG A 478 -18.80 6.19 3.92
CA ARG A 478 -18.76 6.30 5.38
C ARG A 478 -19.47 5.09 5.97
N THR A 479 -18.77 4.35 6.82
CA THR A 479 -19.39 3.33 7.66
C THR A 479 -20.25 4.03 8.71
N ASP A 480 -21.51 3.62 8.87
CA ASP A 480 -22.34 4.09 9.97
C ASP A 480 -21.77 3.52 11.29
N PRO A 481 -21.16 4.36 12.15
CA PRO A 481 -20.48 3.89 13.35
C PRO A 481 -21.47 3.42 14.43
N THR A 482 -22.77 3.63 14.26
CA THR A 482 -23.79 3.19 15.21
C THR A 482 -24.21 1.74 14.97
N LYS A 483 -24.02 1.22 13.75
CA LYS A 483 -24.47 -0.09 13.30
C LYS A 483 -23.54 -1.22 13.73
N THR A 484 -24.13 -2.37 13.97
CA THR A 484 -23.43 -3.63 14.25
C THR A 484 -23.11 -4.37 12.94
N ALA A 485 -22.30 -5.43 13.02
CA ALA A 485 -22.07 -6.32 11.89
C ALA A 485 -23.38 -6.88 11.32
N GLN A 486 -24.31 -7.27 12.20
CA GLN A 486 -25.61 -7.83 11.82
C GLN A 486 -26.48 -6.81 11.05
N ASP A 487 -26.51 -5.56 11.49
CA ASP A 487 -27.27 -4.50 10.82
C ASP A 487 -26.79 -4.27 9.38
N LEU A 488 -25.49 -4.47 9.15
CA LEU A 488 -24.83 -4.30 7.85
C LEU A 488 -24.77 -5.60 7.03
N GLY A 489 -25.30 -6.71 7.55
CA GLY A 489 -25.26 -8.02 6.89
C GLY A 489 -23.88 -8.68 6.86
N TYR A 490 -22.95 -8.25 7.71
CA TYR A 490 -21.62 -8.83 7.87
C TYR A 490 -21.59 -9.84 9.02
N LEU A 491 -20.73 -10.87 8.86
CA LEU A 491 -20.51 -11.87 9.91
C LEU A 491 -19.71 -11.31 11.09
N TYR A 492 -18.86 -10.32 10.83
CA TYR A 492 -18.15 -9.53 11.82
C TYR A 492 -17.70 -8.21 11.20
N LEU A 493 -17.37 -7.22 12.04
CA LEU A 493 -16.66 -6.01 11.62
C LEU A 493 -15.24 -6.04 12.15
N PRO A 494 -14.22 -5.65 11.37
CA PRO A 494 -12.86 -5.48 11.88
C PRO A 494 -12.78 -4.47 13.03
N GLN A 495 -13.64 -3.45 13.01
CA GLN A 495 -13.80 -2.47 14.07
C GLN A 495 -15.28 -2.25 14.36
N GLU A 496 -15.65 -2.29 15.63
CA GLU A 496 -17.02 -2.07 16.08
C GLU A 496 -17.04 -1.01 17.18
N VAL A 497 -17.86 0.03 17.03
CA VAL A 497 -18.03 1.05 18.08
C VAL A 497 -19.07 0.58 19.09
N VAL A 498 -18.69 0.62 20.36
CA VAL A 498 -19.52 0.21 21.50
C VAL A 498 -19.78 1.39 22.44
N ASP A 499 -20.79 1.26 23.28
CA ASP A 499 -21.01 2.22 24.37
C ASP A 499 -19.98 2.02 25.51
N GLU A 500 -19.87 3.04 26.37
CA GLU A 500 -18.90 3.07 27.46
C GLU A 500 -19.09 1.92 28.46
N LYS A 501 -20.34 1.52 28.74
CA LYS A 501 -20.61 0.46 29.70
C LYS A 501 -20.15 -0.88 29.14
N THR A 502 -20.54 -1.21 27.91
CA THR A 502 -20.11 -2.42 27.21
C THR A 502 -18.58 -2.52 27.14
N TYR A 503 -17.91 -1.40 26.85
CA TYR A 503 -16.45 -1.33 26.85
C TYR A 503 -15.84 -1.62 28.23
N LYS A 504 -16.30 -0.93 29.28
CA LYS A 504 -15.77 -1.09 30.64
C LYS A 504 -16.03 -2.48 31.22
N ASP A 505 -17.21 -3.04 30.96
CA ASP A 505 -17.57 -4.39 31.37
C ASP A 505 -16.63 -5.42 30.70
N TYR A 506 -16.29 -5.23 29.42
CA TYR A 506 -15.32 -6.10 28.74
C TYR A 506 -13.91 -5.97 29.32
N VAL A 507 -13.41 -4.74 29.46
CA VAL A 507 -12.05 -4.46 29.99
C VAL A 507 -11.89 -4.98 31.43
N TYR A 508 -12.94 -4.86 32.27
CA TYR A 508 -12.90 -5.33 33.65
C TYR A 508 -12.62 -6.84 33.78
N ASN A 509 -13.01 -7.63 32.77
CA ASN A 509 -12.80 -9.07 32.75
C ASN A 509 -11.43 -9.49 32.22
N LEU A 510 -10.63 -8.55 31.69
CA LEU A 510 -9.32 -8.86 31.12
C LEU A 510 -8.24 -8.94 32.20
N LYS A 511 -7.35 -9.93 32.06
CA LYS A 511 -6.16 -10.07 32.90
C LYS A 511 -4.90 -9.61 32.14
N PRO A 512 -3.86 -9.15 32.85
CA PRO A 512 -2.57 -8.87 32.23
C PRO A 512 -2.01 -10.10 31.50
N ILE A 513 -1.40 -9.89 30.34
CA ILE A 513 -0.73 -10.92 29.55
C ILE A 513 0.78 -10.71 29.64
N ASP A 514 1.52 -11.78 29.88
CA ASP A 514 2.95 -11.82 29.65
C ASP A 514 3.22 -12.28 28.21
N ILE A 515 3.51 -11.34 27.32
CA ILE A 515 3.72 -11.61 25.89
C ILE A 515 5.00 -12.46 25.67
N GLU A 516 5.99 -12.33 26.57
CA GLU A 516 7.24 -13.10 26.47
C GLU A 516 7.02 -14.59 26.74
N SER A 517 5.98 -14.95 27.48
CA SER A 517 5.61 -16.35 27.74
C SER A 517 5.13 -17.10 26.48
N ALA A 518 4.76 -16.38 25.42
CA ALA A 518 4.37 -16.92 24.12
C ALA A 518 5.55 -17.21 23.20
N ASN A 519 6.75 -16.70 23.53
CA ASN A 519 7.98 -16.95 22.77
C ASN A 519 8.44 -18.38 23.05
N SER A 520 7.78 -19.37 22.44
CA SER A 520 8.30 -20.73 22.40
C SER A 520 9.64 -20.73 21.67
N PHE A 521 10.63 -21.38 22.27
CA PHE A 521 12.07 -21.54 21.95
C PHE A 521 12.54 -21.67 20.47
N ASP A 522 11.66 -21.65 19.48
CA ASP A 522 12.02 -21.73 18.05
C ASP A 522 12.55 -20.40 17.48
N GLU A 523 12.34 -19.26 18.15
CA GLU A 523 12.94 -17.98 17.74
C GLU A 523 14.43 -17.84 18.12
N LEU A 524 14.93 -18.68 19.04
CA LEU A 524 16.30 -18.59 19.59
C LEU A 524 17.26 -19.68 19.10
N LEU A 525 16.82 -20.57 18.19
CA LEU A 525 17.71 -21.55 17.52
C LEU A 525 18.35 -20.97 16.25
N ASP A 526 18.72 -19.68 16.26
CA ASP A 526 19.71 -19.15 15.32
C ASP A 526 21.10 -19.35 15.92
N ASP A 527 21.88 -20.25 15.31
CA ASP A 527 23.32 -20.48 15.54
C ASP A 527 24.21 -19.24 15.26
N GLU A 528 23.63 -18.03 15.17
CA GLU A 528 24.35 -16.77 14.92
C GLU A 528 24.81 -16.08 16.21
N CYS A 529 24.36 -16.53 17.39
CA CYS A 529 24.78 -15.97 18.69
C CYS A 529 26.10 -16.55 19.23
N ALA A 530 26.76 -17.48 18.52
CA ALA A 530 28.01 -18.10 18.97
C ALA A 530 29.25 -17.17 18.87
N SER A 531 29.16 -16.04 18.15
CA SER A 531 30.32 -15.18 17.87
C SER A 531 30.40 -13.88 18.67
N GLY A 532 29.39 -13.54 19.48
CA GLY A 532 29.47 -12.38 20.40
C GLY A 532 29.68 -11.01 19.73
N VAL A 533 29.47 -10.90 18.42
CA VAL A 533 29.54 -9.64 17.68
C VAL A 533 28.14 -9.30 17.16
N CYS A 534 27.56 -8.20 17.66
CA CYS A 534 26.36 -7.62 17.07
C CYS A 534 26.65 -7.26 15.60
N PRO A 535 25.92 -7.81 14.62
CA PRO A 535 26.07 -7.35 13.24
C PRO A 535 25.58 -5.90 13.14
N VAL A 536 26.46 -5.03 12.67
CA VAL A 536 26.10 -3.70 12.18
C VAL A 536 25.14 -3.91 11.00
N LYS A 537 23.87 -3.54 11.20
CA LYS A 537 22.80 -3.60 10.20
C LYS A 537 22.92 -2.51 9.16
#